data_AF-A0A937YWG2-F1
#
_entry.id   AF-A0A937YWG2-F1
#
_cell.length_a   1.000
_cell.length_b   1.000
_cell.length_c   1.000
_cell.angle_alpha   90.00
_cell.angle_beta   90.00
_cell.angle_gamma   90.00
#
_symmetry.space_group_name_H-M   'P 1'
#
loop_
_entity.id
_entity.type
_entity.pdbx_description
1 polymer ?
#
loop_
_entity_poly.entity_id
_entity_poly.type
_entity_poly.pdbx_seq_one_letter_code
_entity_poly.pdbx_strand_id
1 'polypeptide(L)'
;MLLAGCTPVHWTRQGLVPAETQADLAYCRQAAWQEAWLESWRRQFHAPPKVVRGRDGRIYYVERHPFGYDGDALFRELDLTNFCMRAKGYELTRVPGP
;
A
#
# COMPACT_ATOMS: atom_id res chain seq x y z
N MET A 1 -4.98 3.46 32.86
CA MET A 1 -5.04 3.57 31.39
C MET A 1 -3.63 3.43 30.86
N LEU A 2 -3.29 2.27 30.26
CA LEU A 2 -2.03 2.12 29.53
C LEU A 2 -2.18 2.83 28.19
N LEU A 3 -1.40 3.90 27.99
CA LEU A 3 -1.21 4.53 26.69
C LEU A 3 -0.55 3.50 25.77
N ALA A 4 -1.34 2.79 24.97
CA ALA A 4 -0.83 2.10 23.79
C ALA A 4 -0.41 3.17 22.78
N GLY A 5 0.73 3.81 23.04
CA GLY A 5 1.33 4.75 22.10
C GLY A 5 1.70 3.99 20.83
N CYS A 6 1.33 4.54 19.67
CA CYS A 6 1.79 4.03 18.39
C CYS A 6 3.32 4.01 18.39
N THR A 7 3.93 2.85 18.61
CA THR A 7 5.39 2.70 18.51
C THR A 7 5.76 2.91 17.04
N PRO A 8 6.58 3.93 16.72
CA PRO A 8 6.98 4.17 15.35
C PRO A 8 7.74 2.95 14.83
N VAL A 9 7.35 2.49 13.65
CA VAL A 9 8.03 1.42 12.92
C VAL A 9 8.91 2.04 11.85
N HIS A 10 10.10 1.49 11.68
CA HIS A 10 11.05 1.92 10.67
C HIS A 10 11.64 0.71 9.96
N TRP A 11 12.00 0.90 8.70
CA TRP A 11 12.71 -0.10 7.92
C TRP A 11 14.16 -0.15 8.38
N THR A 12 14.64 -1.35 8.72
CA THR A 12 16.04 -1.60 9.07
C THR A 12 16.59 -2.76 8.27
N ARG A 13 17.87 -2.68 7.95
CA ARG A 13 18.66 -3.75 7.33
C ARG A 13 20.05 -3.72 7.96
N GLN A 14 20.58 -4.88 8.31
CA GLN A 14 21.89 -4.95 8.97
C GLN A 14 22.97 -4.36 8.06
N GLY A 15 23.79 -3.45 8.60
CA GLY A 15 24.97 -2.91 7.92
C GLY A 15 24.73 -1.74 6.97
N LEU A 16 23.52 -1.17 6.89
CA LEU A 16 23.23 -0.01 6.03
C LEU A 16 23.01 1.31 6.75
N VAL A 17 23.33 2.38 6.03
CA VAL A 17 23.17 3.77 6.51
C VAL A 17 21.72 4.24 6.29
N PRO A 18 21.15 5.06 7.19
CA PRO A 18 19.76 5.55 7.04
C PRO A 18 19.45 6.25 5.71
N ALA A 19 20.44 6.93 5.10
CA ALA A 19 20.28 7.62 3.82
C ALA A 19 19.98 6.63 2.67
N GLU A 20 20.64 5.47 2.66
CA GLU A 20 20.41 4.43 1.66
C GLU A 20 19.03 3.79 1.83
N THR A 21 18.56 3.65 3.08
CA THR A 21 17.21 3.16 3.37
C THR A 21 16.13 4.07 2.78
N GLN A 22 16.31 5.39 2.86
CA GLN A 22 15.36 6.34 2.27
C GLN A 22 15.37 6.30 0.74
N ALA A 23 16.55 6.15 0.12
CA ALA A 23 16.67 6.01 -1.33
C ALA A 23 16.00 4.72 -1.82
N ASP A 24 16.23 3.59 -1.14
CA ASP A 24 15.59 2.32 -1.46
C ASP A 24 14.06 2.40 -1.29
N LEU A 25 13.59 3.04 -0.22
CA LEU A 25 12.16 3.23 0.01
C LEU A 25 11.51 4.10 -1.09
N ALA A 26 12.17 5.18 -1.50
CA ALA A 26 11.70 6.03 -2.59
C ALA A 26 11.62 5.26 -3.92
N TYR A 27 12.65 4.48 -4.23
CA TYR A 27 12.67 3.60 -5.40
C TYR A 27 11.53 2.59 -5.36
N CYS A 28 11.37 1.88 -4.25
CA CYS A 28 10.32 0.87 -4.09
C CYS A 28 8.92 1.48 -4.21
N ARG A 29 8.68 2.66 -3.63
CA ARG A 29 7.40 3.37 -3.76
C ARG A 29 7.10 3.77 -5.21
N GLN A 30 8.10 4.31 -5.91
CA GLN A 30 7.90 4.72 -7.31
C GLN A 30 7.58 3.53 -8.21
N ALA A 31 8.27 2.40 -8.02
CA ALA A 31 7.97 1.16 -8.75
C ALA A 31 6.58 0.61 -8.39
N ALA A 32 6.25 0.58 -7.09
CA ALA A 32 4.95 0.13 -6.60
C ALA A 32 3.79 0.98 -7.13
N TRP A 33 3.95 2.29 -7.21
CA TRP A 33 2.95 3.21 -7.75
C TRP A 33 2.69 2.92 -9.23
N GLN A 34 3.73 2.75 -10.04
CA GLN A 34 3.59 2.42 -11.46
C GLN A 34 2.84 1.10 -11.66
N GLU A 35 3.20 0.07 -10.91
CA GLU A 35 2.55 -1.23 -11.02
C GLU A 35 1.10 -1.21 -10.50
N ALA A 36 0.85 -0.56 -9.37
CA ALA A 36 -0.51 -0.38 -8.84
C ALA A 36 -1.41 0.39 -9.82
N TRP A 37 -0.86 1.42 -10.47
CA TRP A 37 -1.56 2.18 -11.50
C TRP A 37 -1.87 1.31 -12.73
N LEU A 38 -0.89 0.56 -13.24
CA LEU A 38 -1.07 -0.35 -14.37
C LEU A 38 -2.12 -1.44 -14.05
N GLU A 39 -2.07 -2.02 -12.85
CA GLU A 39 -3.06 -2.98 -12.39
C GLU A 39 -4.46 -2.36 -12.31
N SER A 40 -4.57 -1.16 -11.75
CA SER A 40 -5.85 -0.43 -11.63
C SER A 40 -6.45 -0.15 -13.01
N TRP A 41 -5.63 0.38 -13.93
CA TRP A 41 -6.01 0.61 -15.32
C TRP A 41 -6.47 -0.68 -16.00
N ARG A 42 -5.73 -1.78 -15.88
CA ARG A 42 -6.14 -3.09 -16.44
C ARG A 42 -7.46 -3.57 -15.85
N ARG A 43 -7.66 -3.45 -14.53
CA ARG A 43 -8.92 -3.85 -13.88
C ARG A 43 -10.08 -2.97 -14.35
N GLN A 44 -9.87 -1.71 -14.70
CA GLN A 44 -10.95 -0.86 -15.22
C GLN A 44 -11.54 -1.40 -16.52
N PHE A 45 -10.73 -1.93 -17.44
CA PHE A 45 -11.21 -2.45 -18.73
C PHE A 45 -11.72 -3.88 -18.67
N HIS A 46 -11.33 -4.66 -17.65
CA HIS A 46 -11.63 -6.10 -17.58
C HIS A 46 -12.48 -6.52 -16.37
N ALA A 47 -12.71 -5.66 -15.38
CA ALA A 47 -13.50 -6.02 -14.21
C ALA A 47 -15.00 -5.84 -14.46
N PRO A 48 -15.85 -6.74 -13.92
CA PRO A 48 -17.29 -6.53 -13.92
C PRO A 48 -17.68 -5.31 -13.07
N PRO A 49 -18.88 -4.74 -13.28
CA PRO A 49 -19.37 -3.61 -12.49
C PRO A 49 -19.30 -3.91 -10.98
N LYS A 50 -18.79 -2.96 -10.19
CA LYS A 50 -18.77 -3.10 -8.73
C LYS A 50 -20.19 -2.97 -8.21
N VAL A 51 -20.66 -3.99 -7.50
CA VAL A 51 -21.99 -4.00 -6.89
C VAL A 51 -21.88 -4.01 -5.37
N VAL A 52 -22.73 -3.24 -4.72
CA VAL A 52 -22.84 -3.23 -3.24
C VAL A 52 -24.26 -3.54 -2.84
N ARG A 53 -24.41 -4.29 -1.74
CA ARG A 53 -25.72 -4.57 -1.15
C ARG A 53 -26.03 -3.50 -0.12
N GLY A 54 -27.09 -2.74 -0.36
CA GLY A 54 -27.57 -1.75 0.59
C GLY A 54 -28.15 -2.40 1.84
N ARG A 55 -28.29 -1.60 2.90
CA ARG A 55 -28.92 -2.04 4.16
C ARG A 55 -30.39 -2.44 3.98
N ASP A 56 -31.03 -1.94 2.93
CA ASP A 56 -32.37 -2.30 2.48
C ASP A 56 -32.43 -3.64 1.70
N GLY A 57 -31.27 -4.29 1.52
CA GLY A 57 -31.14 -5.57 0.85
C GLY A 57 -31.06 -5.48 -0.68
N ARG A 58 -31.17 -4.29 -1.28
CA ARG A 58 -31.10 -4.07 -2.73
C ARG A 58 -29.65 -4.02 -3.22
N ILE A 59 -29.44 -4.31 -4.51
CA ILE A 59 -28.14 -4.20 -5.16
C ILE A 59 -28.03 -2.83 -5.83
N TYR A 60 -26.93 -2.13 -5.56
CA TYR A 60 -26.57 -0.86 -6.17
C TYR A 60 -25.29 -1.02 -6.99
N TYR A 61 -25.31 -0.46 -8.20
CA TYR A 61 -24.10 -0.35 -9.02
C TYR A 61 -23.29 0.85 -8.54
N VAL A 62 -22.03 0.60 -8.21
CA VAL A 62 -21.08 1.64 -7.85
C VAL A 62 -20.28 1.96 -9.10
N GLU A 63 -20.40 3.19 -9.57
CA GLU A 63 -19.64 3.68 -10.70
C GLU A 63 -18.14 3.64 -10.38
N ARG A 64 -17.38 2.95 -11.22
CA ARG A 64 -15.91 2.96 -11.15
C ARG A 64 -15.45 4.21 -11.88
N HIS A 65 -14.89 5.17 -11.15
CA HIS A 65 -14.43 6.41 -11.76
C HIS A 65 -13.29 6.11 -12.75
N PRO A 66 -13.38 6.56 -14.01
CA PRO A 66 -12.46 6.14 -15.07
C PRO A 66 -11.01 6.66 -14.94
N PHE A 67 -10.77 7.54 -13.95
CA PHE A 67 -9.45 8.08 -13.59
C PHE A 67 -9.23 8.04 -12.07
N GLY A 68 -10.06 7.31 -11.34
CA GLY A 68 -9.99 7.25 -9.89
C GLY A 68 -8.89 6.29 -9.47
N TYR A 69 -7.93 6.78 -8.68
CA TYR A 69 -7.12 5.92 -7.83
C TYR A 69 -8.10 5.28 -6.84
N ASP A 70 -8.54 4.05 -7.14
CA ASP A 70 -9.40 3.31 -6.24
C ASP A 70 -8.66 3.07 -4.93
N GLY A 71 -9.37 3.03 -3.80
CA GLY A 71 -8.73 2.70 -2.52
C GLY A 71 -7.92 1.39 -2.61
N ASP A 72 -8.37 0.48 -3.47
CA ASP A 72 -7.70 -0.77 -3.80
C ASP A 72 -6.28 -0.55 -4.39
N ALA A 73 -6.07 0.46 -5.25
CA ALA A 73 -4.74 0.81 -5.77
C ALA A 73 -3.79 1.33 -4.68
N LEU A 74 -4.29 2.14 -3.74
CA LEU A 74 -3.47 2.64 -2.62
C LEU A 74 -2.99 1.51 -1.72
N PHE A 75 -3.89 0.59 -1.35
CA PHE A 75 -3.50 -0.58 -0.55
C PHE A 75 -2.55 -1.49 -1.34
N ARG A 76 -2.77 -1.63 -2.65
CA ARG A 76 -1.89 -2.42 -3.52
C ARG A 76 -0.48 -1.82 -3.60
N GLU A 77 -0.36 -0.50 -3.73
CA GLU A 77 0.93 0.21 -3.71
C GLU A 77 1.69 -0.05 -2.40
N LEU A 78 0.98 0.01 -1.26
CA LEU A 78 1.58 -0.27 0.05
C LEU A 78 2.09 -1.71 0.14
N ASP A 79 1.31 -2.69 -0.32
CA ASP A 79 1.71 -4.10 -0.33
C ASP A 79 2.93 -4.35 -1.21
N LEU A 80 2.95 -3.75 -2.41
CA LEU A 80 4.08 -3.84 -3.34
C LEU A 80 5.33 -3.16 -2.80
N THR A 81 5.18 -2.01 -2.14
CA THR A 81 6.28 -1.33 -1.44
C THR A 81 6.85 -2.20 -0.34
N ASN A 82 6.00 -2.77 0.51
CA ASN A 82 6.40 -3.67 1.60
C ASN A 82 7.13 -4.91 1.07
N PHE A 83 6.61 -5.49 -0.02
CA PHE A 83 7.23 -6.63 -0.69
C PHE A 83 8.62 -6.27 -1.23
N CYS A 84 8.76 -5.14 -1.92
CA CYS A 84 10.04 -4.66 -2.45
C CYS A 84 11.08 -4.44 -1.35
N MET A 85 10.70 -3.80 -0.25
CA MET A 85 11.58 -3.57 0.89
C MET A 85 12.03 -4.90 1.53
N ARG A 86 11.09 -5.84 1.75
CA ARG A 86 11.42 -7.17 2.28
C ARG A 86 12.32 -7.98 1.33
N ALA A 87 12.08 -7.91 0.03
CA ALA A 87 12.92 -8.58 -0.98
C ALA A 87 14.35 -8.03 -1.01
N LYS A 88 14.54 -6.75 -0.69
CA LYS A 88 15.86 -6.14 -0.49
C LYS A 88 16.50 -6.49 0.87
N GLY A 89 15.81 -7.26 1.72
CA GLY A 89 16.30 -7.68 3.04
C GLY A 89 16.03 -6.69 4.17
N TYR A 90 15.10 -5.75 3.99
CA TYR A 90 14.66 -4.87 5.07
C TYR A 90 13.57 -5.52 5.93
N GLU A 91 13.60 -5.24 7.23
CA GLU A 91 12.59 -5.63 8.19
C GLU A 91 11.96 -4.38 8.84
N LEU A 92 10.68 -4.48 9.19
CA LEU A 92 10.00 -3.45 9.97
C LEU A 92 10.27 -3.69 11.45
N THR A 93 11.18 -2.92 12.01
CA THR A 93 11.48 -2.96 13.44
C THR A 93 10.79 -1.81 14.16
N ARG A 94 10.22 -2.10 15.32
CA ARG A 94 9.72 -1.04 16.22
C ARG A 94 10.94 -0.31 16.79
N VAL A 95 10.92 1.02 16.76
CA VAL A 95 11.85 1.79 17.58
C VAL A 95 11.42 1.53 19.03
N PRO A 96 12.31 1.08 19.93
CA PRO A 96 11.98 1.08 21.36
C PRO A 96 11.60 2.51 21.75
N GLY A 97 10.38 2.67 22.27
CA GLY A 97 9.97 3.93 22.86
C GLY A 97 10.89 4.31 24.02
N PRO A 98 10.96 5.60 24.39
CA PRO A 98 11.69 6.04 25.58
C PRO A 98 11.21 5.34 26.85
#